data_AF-A0A0L8GHB6-F1
#
_entry.id   AF-A0A0L8GHB6-F1
#
_cell.length_a   1.000
_cell.length_b   1.000
_cell.length_c   1.000
_cell.angle_alpha   90.00
_cell.angle_beta   90.00
_cell.angle_gamma   90.00
#
_symmetry.space_group_name_H-M   'P 1'
#
loop_
_entity.id
_entity.type
_entity.pdbx_description
1 polymer ?
#
loop_
_entity_poly.entity_id
_entity_poly.type
_entity_poly.pdbx_seq_one_letter_code
_entity_poly.pdbx_strand_id
1 'polypeptide(L)'
;MPGDSRVKCKETEKIRKCQPLRDEIGKLWGMRKVMMIPVVTGVLGAISKGFVKYIKNTGAAVRLEVIQKTGLLGTARILRRA
;
A
#
# COMPACT_ATOMS: atom_id res chain seq x y z
N MET A 1 19.80 -1.11 2.68
CA MET A 1 19.25 -1.64 1.42
C MET A 1 18.84 -0.48 0.51
N PRO A 2 19.46 -0.29 -0.66
CA PRO A 2 19.26 0.89 -1.52
C PRO A 2 17.86 1.05 -2.16
N GLY A 3 16.96 0.07 -2.01
CA GLY A 3 15.59 0.09 -2.57
C GLY A 3 14.51 0.67 -1.64
N ASP A 4 14.80 0.86 -0.35
CA ASP A 4 13.82 1.27 0.67
C ASP A 4 13.31 2.71 0.46
N SER A 5 14.17 3.60 -0.05
CA SER A 5 13.80 5.01 -0.31
C SER A 5 12.75 5.12 -1.41
N ARG A 6 12.83 4.31 -2.47
CA ARG A 6 11.88 4.30 -3.58
C ARG A 6 10.48 3.85 -3.12
N VAL A 7 10.42 2.84 -2.26
CA VAL A 7 9.15 2.34 -1.68
C VAL A 7 8.49 3.43 -0.83
N LYS A 8 9.27 4.14 -0.01
CA LYS A 8 8.77 5.28 0.79
C LYS A 8 8.27 6.43 -0.09
N CYS A 9 9.02 6.83 -1.12
CA CYS A 9 8.58 7.88 -2.05
C CYS A 9 7.28 7.49 -2.76
N LYS A 10 7.12 6.22 -3.12
CA LYS A 10 5.89 5.73 -3.75
C LYS A 10 4.69 5.71 -2.80
N GLU A 11 4.93 5.41 -1.52
CA GLU A 11 3.90 5.49 -0.48
C GLU A 11 3.40 6.93 -0.34
N THR A 12 4.31 7.90 -0.17
CA THR A 12 3.93 9.32 -0.02
C THR A 12 3.23 9.86 -1.26
N GLU A 13 3.68 9.45 -2.45
CA GLU A 13 3.02 9.79 -3.72
C GLU A 13 1.57 9.26 -3.76
N LYS A 14 1.34 8.00 -3.37
CA LYS A 14 -0.01 7.42 -3.30
C LYS A 14 -0.92 8.16 -2.33
N ILE A 15 -0.41 8.49 -1.13
CA ILE A 15 -1.17 9.24 -0.12
C ILE A 15 -1.59 10.60 -0.69
N ARG A 16 -0.66 11.32 -1.31
CA ARG A 16 -0.95 12.65 -1.89
C ARG A 16 -1.99 12.55 -3.02
N LYS A 17 -1.81 11.61 -3.94
CA LYS A 17 -2.70 11.47 -5.11
C LYS A 17 -4.11 11.02 -4.74
N CYS A 18 -4.24 10.17 -3.73
CA CYS A 18 -5.55 9.65 -3.31
C CYS A 18 -6.22 10.49 -2.21
N GLN A 19 -5.62 11.60 -1.77
CA GLN A 19 -6.23 12.48 -0.78
C GLN A 19 -7.59 13.04 -1.24
N PRO A 20 -7.75 13.58 -2.48
CA PRO A 20 -9.03 14.12 -2.91
C PRO A 20 -10.14 13.06 -2.90
N LEU A 21 -9.82 11.83 -3.33
CA LEU A 21 -10.74 10.69 -3.30
C LEU A 21 -11.18 10.35 -1.87
N ARG A 22 -10.25 10.37 -0.92
CA ARG A 22 -10.56 10.14 0.50
C ARG A 22 -11.53 11.20 1.03
N ASP A 23 -11.33 12.46 0.65
CA ASP A 23 -12.17 13.58 1.08
C ASP A 23 -13.56 13.51 0.44
N GLU A 24 -13.64 13.12 -0.84
CA GLU A 24 -14.90 12.93 -1.56
C GLU A 24 -15.72 11.76 -1.00
N ILE A 25 -15.09 10.62 -0.71
CA ILE A 25 -15.73 9.50 0.00
C ILE A 25 -16.22 9.96 1.38
N GLY A 26 -15.42 10.73 2.12
CA GLY A 26 -15.83 11.28 3.42
C GLY A 26 -17.09 12.13 3.33
N LYS A 27 -17.18 12.98 2.30
CA LYS A 27 -18.36 13.83 2.04
C LYS A 27 -19.57 13.01 1.60
N LEU A 28 -19.41 12.12 0.63
CA LEU A 28 -20.49 11.29 0.08
C LEU A 28 -21.15 10.42 1.16
N TRP A 29 -20.35 9.88 2.07
CA TRP A 29 -20.82 8.99 3.12
C TRP A 29 -21.06 9.69 4.47
N GLY A 30 -20.92 11.02 4.54
CA GLY A 30 -21.08 11.80 5.79
C GLY A 30 -20.11 11.39 6.91
N MET A 31 -18.96 10.79 6.58
CA MET A 31 -18.03 10.24 7.55
C MET A 31 -17.04 11.30 8.02
N ARG A 32 -16.94 11.47 9.35
CA ARG A 32 -15.95 12.38 9.95
C ARG A 32 -14.50 11.92 9.77
N LYS A 33 -14.28 10.62 9.58
CA LYS A 33 -12.94 10.04 9.42
C LYS A 33 -12.97 8.87 8.45
N VAL A 34 -12.31 9.05 7.32
CA VAL A 34 -11.98 7.97 6.37
C VAL A 34 -10.49 7.65 6.54
N MET A 35 -10.10 6.37 6.56
CA MET A 35 -8.69 5.98 6.59
C MET A 35 -8.27 5.41 5.24
N MET A 36 -7.20 5.96 4.66
CA MET A 36 -6.58 5.42 3.46
C MET A 36 -5.37 4.57 3.87
N ILE A 37 -5.27 3.36 3.32
CA ILE A 37 -4.15 2.43 3.58
C ILE A 37 -3.36 2.26 2.28
N PRO A 38 -2.20 2.91 2.11
CA PRO A 38 -1.38 2.73 0.93
C PRO A 38 -0.65 1.38 0.97
N VAL A 39 -0.99 0.48 0.04
CA VAL A 39 -0.23 -0.76 -0.18
C VAL A 39 0.83 -0.53 -1.25
N VAL A 40 2.10 -0.69 -0.88
CA VAL A 40 3.24 -0.57 -1.79
C VAL A 40 4.16 -1.77 -1.58
N THR A 41 4.33 -2.55 -2.64
CA THR A 41 5.26 -3.69 -2.71
C THR A 41 6.23 -3.43 -3.86
N GLY A 42 7.52 -3.40 -3.55
CA GLY A 42 8.58 -3.36 -4.55
C GLY A 42 8.67 -4.68 -5.30
N VAL A 43 9.28 -4.64 -6.49
CA VAL A 43 9.49 -5.80 -7.38
C VAL A 43 10.11 -7.00 -6.66
N LEU A 44 11.02 -6.74 -5.72
CA LEU A 44 11.71 -7.76 -4.92
C LEU A 44 11.00 -8.07 -3.59
N GLY A 45 9.71 -7.73 -3.46
CA GLY A 45 8.93 -8.01 -2.25
C GLY A 45 9.17 -7.03 -1.09
N ALA A 46 9.86 -5.92 -1.32
CA ALA A 46 10.02 -4.88 -0.30
C ALA A 46 8.67 -4.22 0.01
N ILE A 47 8.19 -4.28 1.25
CA ILE A 47 6.95 -3.60 1.66
C ILE A 47 7.29 -2.35 2.47
N SER A 48 6.49 -1.29 2.31
CA SER A 48 6.70 -0.08 3.10
C SER A 48 6.58 -0.34 4.62
N LYS A 49 7.51 0.23 5.38
CA LYS A 49 7.49 0.25 6.85
C LYS A 49 6.23 0.93 7.42
N GLY A 50 5.64 1.88 6.69
CA GLY A 50 4.39 2.53 7.07
C GLY A 50 3.20 1.57 7.10
N PHE A 51 3.24 0.51 6.28
CA PHE A 51 2.15 -0.45 6.12
C PHE A 51 1.74 -1.13 7.43
N VAL A 52 2.71 -1.53 8.26
CA VAL A 52 2.44 -2.15 9.56
C VAL A 52 1.65 -1.22 10.48
N LYS A 53 1.93 0.10 10.44
CA LYS A 53 1.20 1.09 11.24
C LYS A 53 -0.25 1.22 10.77
N TYR A 54 -0.49 1.22 9.45
CA TYR A 54 -1.86 1.34 8.93
C TYR A 54 -2.71 0.11 9.26
N ILE A 55 -2.18 -1.10 9.12
CA ILE A 55 -2.92 -2.33 9.44
C ILE A 55 -3.31 -2.39 10.93
N LYS A 56 -2.41 -1.99 11.84
CA LYS A 56 -2.72 -1.91 13.27
C LYS A 56 -3.92 -1.00 13.54
N ASN A 57 -4.07 0.10 12.80
CA ASN A 57 -5.19 1.02 12.96
C ASN A 57 -6.51 0.50 12.36
N THR A 58 -6.49 -0.53 11.51
CA THR A 58 -7.70 -1.07 10.87
C THR A 58 -8.37 -2.16 11.72
N GLY A 59 -7.66 -2.73 12.70
CA GLY A 59 -8.14 -3.88 13.47
C GLY A 59 -8.24 -5.19 12.66
N ALA A 60 -7.89 -5.16 11.38
CA ALA A 60 -7.93 -6.31 10.50
C ALA A 60 -6.67 -7.17 10.63
N ALA A 61 -6.84 -8.49 10.69
CA ALA A 61 -5.74 -9.45 10.69
C ALA A 61 -5.16 -9.60 9.27
N VAL A 62 -4.26 -8.70 8.88
CA VAL A 62 -3.60 -8.75 7.57
C VAL A 62 -2.19 -9.33 7.71
N ARG A 63 -1.93 -10.43 6.99
CA ARG A 63 -0.62 -11.09 6.95
C ARG A 63 0.27 -10.43 5.90
N LEU A 64 1.34 -9.77 6.37
CA LEU A 64 2.33 -9.11 5.52
C LEU A 64 2.93 -10.06 4.47
N GLU A 65 3.25 -11.29 4.88
CA GLU A 65 3.81 -12.34 4.03
C GLU A 65 2.96 -12.66 2.82
N VAL A 66 1.62 -12.65 2.98
CA VAL A 66 0.69 -12.97 1.90
C VAL A 66 0.73 -11.87 0.85
N ILE A 67 0.73 -10.60 1.27
CA ILE A 67 0.84 -9.44 0.36
C ILE A 67 2.17 -9.49 -0.39
N GLN A 68 3.25 -9.84 0.30
CA GLN A 68 4.58 -9.98 -0.26
C GLN A 68 4.65 -11.05 -1.34
N LYS A 69 4.18 -12.27 -1.02
CA LYS A 69 4.16 -13.41 -1.94
C LYS A 69 3.28 -13.14 -3.15
N THR A 70 2.12 -12.51 -2.96
CA THR A 70 1.23 -12.13 -4.06
C THR A 70 1.90 -11.13 -5.00
N GLY A 71 2.58 -10.11 -4.46
CA GLY A 71 3.35 -9.15 -5.26
C GLY A 71 4.44 -9.83 -6.06
N LEU A 72 5.26 -10.66 -5.41
CA LEU A 72 6.35 -11.42 -6.03
C LEU A 72 5.85 -12.37 -7.13
N LEU A 73 4.79 -13.14 -6.87
CA LEU A 73 4.21 -14.06 -7.84
C LEU A 73 3.66 -13.32 -9.07
N GLY A 74 3.00 -12.18 -8.85
CA GLY A 74 2.54 -11.30 -9.91
C GLY A 74 3.69 -10.80 -10.78
N THR A 75 4.78 -10.33 -10.15
CA THR A 75 5.97 -9.87 -10.88
C THR A 75 6.65 -11.01 -11.65
N ALA A 76 6.85 -12.17 -11.01
CA ALA A 76 7.44 -13.35 -11.66
C ALA A 76 6.61 -13.80 -12.87
N ARG A 77 5.28 -13.75 -12.78
CA ARG A 77 4.38 -14.07 -13.89
C ARG A 77 4.53 -13.09 -15.06
N ILE A 78 4.70 -11.81 -14.80
CA ILE A 78 4.94 -10.79 -15.84
C ILE A 78 6.29 -11.05 -16.51
N LEU A 79 7.35 -11.24 -15.71
CA LEU A 79 8.70 -11.50 -16.23
C LEU A 79 8.78 -12.78 -17.07
N ARG A 80 8.02 -13.82 -16.73
CA ARG A 80 7.97 -15.07 -17.52
C ARG A 80 7.24 -14.92 -18.85
N ARG A 81 6.43 -13.88 -19.02
CA ARG A 81 5.69 -13.58 -20.27
C ARG A 81 6.37 -12.48 -21.09
N ALA A 82 7.38 -11.82 -20.54
CA ALA A 82 8.15 -10.78 -21.20
C ALA A 82 9.28 -11.38 -22.04
#